data_AF-A0A535P976-F1
#
_entry.id   AF-A0A535P976-F1
#
_cell.length_a   1.000
_cell.length_b   1.000
_cell.length_c   1.000
_cell.angle_alpha   90.00
_cell.angle_beta   90.00
_cell.angle_gamma   90.00
#
_symmetry.space_group_name_H-M   'P 1'
#
loop_
_entity.id
_entity.type
_entity.pdbx_description
1 polymer ?
#
loop_
_entity_poly.entity_id
_entity_poly.type
_entity_poly.pdbx_seq_one_letter_code
_entity_poly.pdbx_strand_id
1 'polypeptide(L)'
;MASRRADQPAGDGWRFPDRGVDRRDGPLRTRTRLGQWFSARRHLLRQLRAPRGLEAILDGESLFNDGTGVAVFSAVLGTILSGHPSVTDAGLRFLYVTAAGVAIGLAAGAVAVVVLRLVGEAELEILITLVLAYGSYLAADVVHASGVVAVVASGIVVARHGSRTGRLQGTQLHGFWSLLAF
;
A
#
# COMPACT_ATOMS: atom_id res chain seq x y z
N MET A 1 -4.09 -42.64 60.55
CA MET A 1 -2.84 -41.92 60.25
C MET A 1 -2.30 -42.52 58.94
N ALA A 2 -2.59 -42.00 57.75
CA ALA A 2 -2.21 -40.70 57.16
C ALA A 2 -0.69 -40.56 56.88
N SER A 3 -0.24 -41.00 55.69
CA SER A 3 0.97 -40.50 55.00
C SER A 3 0.90 -40.89 53.50
N ARG A 4 0.34 -40.03 52.64
CA ARG A 4 1.02 -39.06 51.75
C ARG A 4 1.67 -39.69 50.51
N ARG A 5 0.97 -39.47 49.39
CA ARG A 5 1.37 -39.25 47.98
C ARG A 5 2.83 -39.50 47.59
N ALA A 6 2.97 -40.28 46.52
CA ALA A 6 3.92 -40.03 45.45
C ALA A 6 3.19 -40.20 44.11
N ASP A 7 2.34 -39.22 43.77
CA ASP A 7 1.81 -39.08 42.42
C ASP A 7 2.93 -38.49 41.55
N GLN A 8 3.62 -39.35 40.80
CA GLN A 8 4.48 -38.94 39.69
C GLN A 8 3.57 -38.53 38.51
N PRO A 9 3.57 -37.27 38.05
CA PRO A 9 2.94 -36.95 36.79
C PRO A 9 3.80 -37.53 35.65
N ALA A 10 3.18 -38.41 34.88
CA ALA A 10 3.70 -38.93 33.62
C ALA A 10 4.22 -37.77 32.76
N GLY A 11 5.50 -37.83 32.41
CA GLY A 11 6.09 -36.97 31.41
C GLY A 11 5.54 -37.33 30.03
N ASP A 12 4.40 -36.78 29.69
CA ASP A 12 3.92 -36.75 28.30
C ASP A 12 4.79 -35.78 27.52
N GLY A 13 5.94 -36.30 27.09
CA GLY A 13 6.74 -35.68 26.05
C GLY A 13 5.84 -35.42 24.86
N TRP A 14 5.73 -34.16 24.47
CA TRP A 14 5.10 -33.73 23.23
C TRP A 14 5.63 -34.58 22.06
N ARG A 15 4.86 -35.60 21.66
CA ARG A 15 5.11 -36.38 20.46
C ARG A 15 4.60 -35.56 19.28
N PHE A 16 5.53 -34.96 18.53
CA PHE A 16 5.20 -34.41 17.22
C PHE A 16 4.62 -35.54 16.35
N PRO A 17 3.49 -35.34 15.65
CA PRO A 17 3.04 -36.29 14.65
C PRO A 17 4.13 -36.44 13.59
N ASP A 18 4.57 -37.67 13.34
CA ASP A 18 5.43 -37.99 12.20
C ASP A 18 4.67 -37.55 10.94
N ARG A 19 5.02 -36.37 10.42
CA ARG A 19 4.56 -35.97 9.10
C ARG A 19 5.24 -36.91 8.14
N GLY A 20 4.50 -37.90 7.65
CA GLY A 20 4.85 -38.61 6.44
C GLY A 20 5.20 -37.57 5.38
N VAL A 21 6.48 -37.49 5.05
CA VAL A 21 6.96 -36.67 3.94
C VAL A 21 6.37 -37.29 2.69
N ASP A 22 5.24 -36.73 2.23
CA ASP A 22 4.69 -37.06 0.93
C ASP A 22 5.71 -36.64 -0.12
N ARG A 23 6.38 -37.63 -0.74
CA ARG A 23 7.40 -37.41 -1.79
C ARG A 23 6.78 -36.94 -3.13
N ARG A 24 5.59 -36.35 -3.11
CA ARG A 24 4.94 -35.76 -4.27
C ARG A 24 5.09 -34.23 -4.34
N ASP A 25 5.87 -33.64 -3.43
CA ASP A 25 6.19 -32.21 -3.49
C ASP A 25 7.41 -31.98 -4.40
N GLY A 26 7.16 -31.60 -5.66
CA GLY A 26 8.19 -31.15 -6.60
C GLY A 26 8.94 -29.89 -6.14
N PRO A 27 10.11 -29.57 -6.72
CA PRO A 27 11.11 -28.69 -6.12
C PRO A 27 10.83 -27.17 -6.17
N LEU A 28 9.58 -26.70 -6.35
CA LEU A 28 9.32 -25.29 -6.73
C LEU A 28 8.22 -24.58 -5.91
N ARG A 29 8.23 -24.70 -4.58
CA ARG A 29 7.41 -23.82 -3.72
C ARG A 29 8.20 -23.23 -2.54
N THR A 30 9.25 -22.49 -2.85
CA THR A 30 9.79 -21.46 -1.93
C THR A 30 8.88 -20.23 -1.92
N ARG A 31 7.66 -20.39 -1.39
CA ARG A 31 6.91 -19.21 -0.93
C ARG A 31 7.71 -18.61 0.20
N THR A 32 8.31 -17.44 -0.04
CA THR A 32 9.09 -16.70 0.94
C THR A 32 8.29 -16.57 2.24
N ARG A 33 8.95 -16.76 3.39
CA ARG A 33 8.28 -16.67 4.70
C ARG A 33 7.49 -15.36 4.81
N LEU A 34 8.04 -14.25 4.29
CA LEU A 34 7.35 -12.96 4.21
C LEU A 34 5.97 -13.02 3.52
N GLY A 35 5.85 -13.69 2.37
CA GLY A 35 4.57 -13.81 1.66
C GLY A 35 3.53 -14.57 2.48
N GLN A 36 3.97 -15.57 3.24
CA GLN A 36 3.10 -16.31 4.17
C GLN A 36 2.62 -15.40 5.31
N TRP A 37 3.48 -14.56 5.89
CA TRP A 37 3.13 -13.60 6.94
C TRP A 37 2.09 -12.55 6.48
N PHE A 38 2.22 -11.98 5.28
CA PHE A 38 1.23 -11.02 4.76
C PHE A 38 -0.10 -11.68 4.40
N SER A 39 -0.07 -12.89 3.86
CA SER A 39 -1.30 -13.65 3.58
C SER A 39 -2.03 -14.04 4.88
N ALA A 40 -1.29 -14.43 5.92
CA ALA A 40 -1.83 -14.73 7.24
C ALA A 40 -2.46 -13.50 7.91
N ARG A 41 -1.80 -12.33 7.83
CA ARG A 41 -2.36 -11.03 8.29
C ARG A 41 -3.75 -10.79 7.69
N ARG A 42 -3.87 -10.84 6.35
CA ARG A 42 -5.13 -10.55 5.68
C ARG A 42 -6.21 -11.58 6.01
N HIS A 43 -5.80 -12.85 6.16
CA HIS A 43 -6.71 -13.93 6.51
C HIS A 43 -7.25 -13.79 7.94
N LEU A 44 -6.40 -13.41 8.91
CA LEU A 44 -6.78 -13.12 10.29
C LEU A 44 -7.75 -11.95 10.38
N LEU A 45 -7.49 -10.84 9.68
CA LEU A 45 -8.37 -9.67 9.67
C LEU A 45 -9.77 -10.02 9.14
N ARG A 46 -9.86 -10.88 8.11
CA ARG A 46 -11.14 -11.37 7.59
C ARG A 46 -11.85 -12.32 8.55
N GLN A 47 -11.11 -13.20 9.24
CA GLN A 47 -11.69 -14.12 10.24
C GLN A 47 -12.21 -13.39 11.48
N LEU A 48 -11.52 -12.32 11.90
CA LEU A 48 -11.88 -11.51 13.08
C LEU A 48 -13.05 -10.55 12.84
N ARG A 49 -13.72 -10.62 11.67
CA ARG A 49 -14.78 -9.68 11.26
C ARG A 49 -14.36 -8.22 11.49
N ALA A 50 -13.12 -7.89 11.07
CA ALA A 50 -12.58 -6.56 11.25
C ALA A 50 -13.55 -5.47 10.72
N PRO A 51 -13.62 -4.29 11.37
CA PRO A 51 -14.48 -3.21 10.95
C PRO A 51 -14.30 -2.88 9.46
N ARG A 52 -15.41 -2.57 8.77
CA ARG A 52 -15.38 -2.16 7.35
C ARG A 52 -14.43 -0.96 7.21
N GLY A 53 -13.32 -1.16 6.49
CA GLY A 53 -12.31 -0.13 6.24
C GLY A 53 -10.96 -0.34 6.91
N LEU A 54 -10.80 -1.29 7.84
CA LEU A 54 -9.49 -1.54 8.45
C LEU A 54 -8.44 -2.04 7.44
N GLU A 55 -8.86 -2.87 6.47
CA GLU A 55 -7.99 -3.31 5.36
C GLU A 55 -7.52 -2.12 4.52
N ALA A 56 -8.43 -1.19 4.20
CA ALA A 56 -8.10 0.04 3.47
C ALA A 56 -7.15 0.98 4.25
N ILE A 57 -7.30 1.07 5.58
CA ILE A 57 -6.38 1.85 6.43
C ILE A 57 -4.97 1.25 6.39
N LEU A 58 -4.86 -0.07 6.56
CA LEU A 58 -3.56 -0.75 6.57
C LEU A 58 -2.87 -0.74 5.20
N ASP A 59 -3.64 -0.82 4.12
CA ASP A 59 -3.10 -0.69 2.76
C ASP A 59 -2.68 0.75 2.49
N GLY A 60 -3.45 1.74 2.98
CA GLY A 60 -3.10 3.15 2.95
C GLY A 60 -1.81 3.47 3.71
N GLU A 61 -1.62 2.88 4.90
CA GLU A 61 -0.39 3.03 5.70
C GLU A 61 0.84 2.49 4.94
N SER A 62 0.71 1.30 4.33
CA SER A 62 1.78 0.70 3.54
C SER A 62 2.13 1.56 2.33
N LEU A 63 1.12 2.03 1.59
CA LEU A 63 1.32 2.89 0.42
C LEU A 63 1.98 4.22 0.80
N PHE A 64 1.56 4.81 1.93
CA PHE A 64 2.14 6.05 2.43
C PHE A 64 3.60 5.86 2.84
N ASN A 65 3.92 4.72 3.45
CA ASN A 65 5.29 4.36 3.81
C ASN A 65 6.16 4.18 2.55
N ASP A 66 5.66 3.53 1.50
CA ASP A 66 6.39 3.38 0.23
C ASP A 66 6.67 4.74 -0.41
N GLY A 67 5.67 5.63 -0.46
CA GLY A 67 5.83 7.00 -0.97
C GLY A 67 6.81 7.85 -0.14
N THR A 68 6.78 7.67 1.19
CA THR A 68 7.72 8.35 2.10
C THR A 68 9.14 7.84 1.90
N GLY A 69 9.34 6.53 1.71
CA GLY A 69 10.64 5.94 1.43
C GLY A 69 11.27 6.50 0.15
N VAL A 70 10.48 6.63 -0.93
CA VAL A 70 10.92 7.26 -2.18
C VAL A 70 11.28 8.73 -1.96
N ALA A 71 10.45 9.49 -1.23
CA ALA A 71 10.72 10.90 -0.95
C ALA A 71 12.01 11.11 -0.15
N VAL A 72 12.25 10.28 0.89
CA VAL A 72 13.48 10.31 1.68
C VAL A 72 14.69 9.95 0.81
N PHE A 73 14.59 8.89 0.01
CA PHE A 73 15.66 8.47 -0.89
C PHE A 73 16.03 9.59 -1.87
N SER A 74 15.04 10.20 -2.54
CA SER A 74 15.28 11.32 -3.47
C SER A 74 15.92 12.52 -2.79
N ALA A 75 15.50 12.84 -1.56
CA ALA A 75 16.08 13.94 -0.79
C ALA A 75 17.55 13.69 -0.45
N VAL A 76 17.88 12.49 0.06
CA VAL A 76 19.26 12.08 0.39
C VAL A 76 20.13 12.01 -0.86
N LEU A 77 19.62 11.42 -1.96
CA LEU A 77 20.34 11.39 -3.22
C LEU A 77 20.66 12.80 -3.72
N GLY A 78 19.70 13.72 -3.61
CA GLY A 78 19.90 15.12 -3.97
C GLY A 78 21.03 15.82 -3.20
N THR A 79 21.21 15.51 -1.91
CA THR A 79 22.32 16.08 -1.13
C THR A 79 23.66 15.45 -1.45
N ILE A 80 23.69 14.16 -1.79
CA ILE A 80 24.91 13.49 -2.23
C ILE A 80 25.38 14.11 -3.57
N LEU A 81 24.43 14.33 -4.49
CA LEU A 81 24.71 14.92 -5.79
C LEU A 81 25.11 16.41 -5.73
N SER A 82 24.80 17.11 -4.64
CA SER A 82 25.26 18.49 -4.42
C SER A 82 26.73 18.59 -3.97
N GLY A 83 27.38 17.44 -3.72
CA GLY A 83 28.79 17.35 -3.32
C GLY A 83 29.06 17.69 -1.85
N HIS A 84 28.05 18.15 -1.11
CA HIS A 84 28.17 18.55 0.30
C HIS A 84 27.02 17.94 1.11
N PRO A 85 27.05 16.62 1.38
CA PRO A 85 25.96 15.95 2.07
C PRO A 85 25.75 16.57 3.45
N SER A 86 24.54 17.07 3.67
CA SER A 86 24.13 17.73 4.92
C SER A 86 22.75 17.23 5.31
N VAL A 87 22.58 16.91 6.61
CA VAL A 87 21.28 16.50 7.16
C VAL A 87 20.25 17.62 7.02
N THR A 88 20.67 18.88 7.20
CA THR A 88 19.79 20.04 7.04
C THR A 88 19.35 20.21 5.58
N ASP A 89 20.27 20.06 4.63
CA ASP A 89 19.93 20.09 3.19
C ASP A 89 18.97 18.96 2.83
N ALA A 90 19.19 17.76 3.38
CA ALA A 90 18.32 16.61 3.16
C ALA A 90 16.91 16.86 3.72
N GLY A 91 16.80 17.45 4.91
CA GLY A 91 15.52 17.83 5.51
C GLY A 91 14.75 18.86 4.68
N LEU A 92 15.44 19.90 4.18
CA LEU A 92 14.82 20.92 3.33
C LEU A 92 14.38 20.35 1.98
N ARG A 93 15.21 19.50 1.36
CA ARG A 93 14.84 18.80 0.12
C ARG A 93 13.66 17.87 0.36
N PHE A 94 13.66 17.10 1.44
CA PHE A 94 12.53 16.23 1.79
C PHE A 94 11.22 17.03 1.93
N LEU A 95 11.28 18.19 2.60
CA LEU A 95 10.12 19.07 2.72
C LEU A 95 9.66 19.57 1.36
N TYR A 96 10.59 20.02 0.50
CA TYR A 96 10.28 20.47 -0.86
C TYR A 96 9.63 19.36 -1.69
N VAL A 97 10.28 18.19 -1.82
CA VAL A 97 9.79 17.11 -2.70
C VAL A 97 8.43 16.60 -2.25
N THR A 98 8.18 16.59 -0.93
CA THR A 98 6.89 16.18 -0.36
C THR A 98 5.83 17.25 -0.55
N ALA A 99 6.10 18.50 -0.19
CA ALA A 99 5.12 19.59 -0.28
C ALA A 99 4.74 19.91 -1.73
N ALA A 100 5.71 19.96 -2.63
CA ALA A 100 5.47 20.15 -4.06
C ALA A 100 4.69 18.97 -4.65
N GLY A 101 5.02 17.73 -4.26
CA GLY A 101 4.27 16.53 -4.67
C GLY A 101 2.80 16.59 -4.23
N VAL A 102 2.54 16.95 -2.97
CA VAL A 102 1.17 17.14 -2.46
C VAL A 102 0.45 18.23 -3.23
N ALA A 103 1.06 19.40 -3.44
CA ALA A 103 0.43 20.50 -4.16
C ALA A 103 0.04 20.12 -5.59
N ILE A 104 0.94 19.45 -6.31
CA ILE A 104 0.70 18.97 -7.68
C ILE A 104 -0.40 17.90 -7.70
N GLY A 105 -0.35 16.94 -6.77
CA GLY A 105 -1.37 15.90 -6.67
C GLY A 105 -2.76 16.46 -6.37
N LEU A 106 -2.86 17.41 -5.44
CA LEU A 106 -4.13 18.08 -5.14
C LEU A 106 -4.68 18.85 -6.34
N ALA A 107 -3.82 19.59 -7.05
CA ALA A 107 -4.20 20.32 -8.25
C ALA A 107 -4.65 19.38 -9.37
N ALA A 108 -3.87 18.34 -9.68
CA ALA A 108 -4.20 17.34 -10.69
C ALA A 108 -5.50 16.60 -10.35
N GLY A 109 -5.67 16.21 -9.09
CA GLY A 109 -6.90 15.59 -8.60
C GLY A 109 -8.12 16.50 -8.73
N ALA A 110 -7.97 17.79 -8.44
CA ALA A 110 -9.05 18.77 -8.61
C ALA A 110 -9.44 18.91 -10.09
N VAL A 111 -8.46 18.98 -11.00
CA VAL A 111 -8.69 19.00 -12.44
C VAL A 111 -9.40 17.73 -12.89
N ALA A 112 -8.94 16.55 -12.47
CA ALA A 112 -9.57 15.28 -12.80
C ALA A 112 -11.02 15.22 -12.30
N VAL A 113 -11.32 15.72 -11.09
CA VAL A 113 -12.70 15.81 -10.59
C VAL A 113 -13.57 16.69 -11.47
N VAL A 114 -13.06 17.80 -11.99
CA VAL A 114 -13.81 18.64 -12.94
C VAL A 114 -14.12 17.86 -14.21
N VAL A 115 -13.13 17.16 -14.78
CA VAL A 115 -13.31 16.35 -15.99
C VAL A 115 -14.28 15.19 -15.77
N LEU A 116 -14.17 14.47 -14.65
CA LEU A 116 -15.04 13.35 -14.29
C LEU A 116 -16.51 13.76 -14.17
N ARG A 117 -16.80 15.00 -13.76
CA ARG A 117 -18.17 15.52 -13.71
C ARG A 117 -18.80 15.67 -15.09
N LEU A 118 -18.01 15.78 -16.15
CA LEU A 118 -18.48 15.96 -17.53
C LEU A 118 -18.74 14.63 -18.25
N VAL A 119 -18.28 13.53 -17.67
CA VAL A 119 -18.31 12.19 -18.27
C VAL A 119 -19.36 11.34 -17.55
N GLY A 120 -19.99 10.37 -18.24
CA GLY A 120 -20.95 9.43 -17.64
C GLY A 120 -20.60 7.94 -17.82
N GLU A 121 -19.65 7.64 -18.69
CA GLU A 121 -19.28 6.30 -19.15
C GLU A 121 -18.11 5.73 -18.33
N ALA A 122 -18.19 4.46 -17.97
CA ALA A 122 -17.21 3.81 -17.09
C ALA A 122 -15.82 3.69 -17.72
N GLU A 123 -15.75 3.53 -19.04
CA GLU A 123 -14.48 3.44 -19.80
C GLU A 123 -13.69 4.75 -19.72
N LEU A 124 -14.39 5.87 -19.80
CA LEU A 124 -13.78 7.20 -19.68
C LEU A 124 -13.38 7.50 -18.24
N GLU A 125 -14.17 7.07 -17.24
CA GLU A 125 -13.76 7.14 -15.83
C GLU A 125 -12.44 6.37 -15.60
N ILE A 126 -12.31 5.16 -16.15
CA ILE A 126 -11.07 4.37 -16.10
C ILE A 126 -9.91 5.15 -16.74
N LEU A 127 -10.10 5.65 -17.97
CA LEU A 127 -9.05 6.39 -18.68
C LEU A 127 -8.59 7.63 -17.90
N ILE A 128 -9.53 8.40 -17.34
CA ILE A 128 -9.20 9.58 -16.55
C ILE A 128 -8.42 9.19 -15.30
N THR A 129 -8.78 8.11 -14.61
CA THR A 129 -8.04 7.66 -13.42
C THR A 129 -6.62 7.16 -13.75
N LEU A 130 -6.41 6.52 -14.91
CA LEU A 130 -5.08 6.17 -15.41
C LEU A 130 -4.24 7.41 -15.74
N VAL A 131 -4.81 8.33 -16.52
CA VAL A 131 -4.16 9.59 -16.90
C VAL A 131 -3.82 10.39 -15.65
N LEU A 132 -4.70 10.40 -14.64
CA LEU A 132 -4.42 11.06 -13.38
C LEU A 132 -3.25 10.41 -12.65
N ALA A 133 -3.24 9.08 -12.51
CA ALA A 133 -2.17 8.38 -11.82
C ALA A 133 -0.81 8.61 -12.51
N TYR A 134 -0.72 8.40 -13.82
CA TYR A 134 0.55 8.58 -14.52
C TYR A 134 0.92 10.05 -14.72
N GLY A 135 -0.06 10.89 -15.07
CA GLY A 135 0.14 12.31 -15.33
C GLY A 135 0.53 13.09 -14.07
N SER A 136 -0.06 12.79 -12.91
CA SER A 136 0.35 13.45 -11.66
C SER A 136 1.76 13.04 -11.21
N TYR A 137 2.15 11.78 -11.45
CA TYR A 137 3.53 11.34 -11.23
C TYR A 137 4.51 12.14 -12.09
N LEU A 138 4.30 12.17 -13.42
CA LEU A 138 5.19 12.86 -14.34
C LEU A 138 5.26 14.37 -14.08
N ALA A 139 4.12 15.00 -13.78
CA ALA A 139 4.07 16.43 -13.47
C ALA A 139 4.94 16.78 -12.26
N ALA A 140 4.96 15.93 -11.23
CA ALA A 140 5.82 16.10 -10.07
C ALA A 140 7.29 15.81 -10.38
N ASP A 141 7.58 14.79 -11.19
CA ASP A 141 8.94 14.40 -11.56
C ASP A 141 9.68 15.52 -12.32
N VAL A 142 8.99 16.24 -13.21
CA VAL A 142 9.53 17.38 -13.98
C VAL A 142 10.09 18.49 -13.08
N VAL A 143 9.53 18.67 -11.88
CA VAL A 143 9.99 19.67 -10.90
C VAL A 143 10.82 19.05 -9.77
N HIS A 144 11.28 17.81 -9.97
CA HIS A 144 12.02 17.00 -8.99
C HIS A 144 11.28 16.81 -7.66
N ALA A 145 9.94 16.78 -7.69
CA ALA A 145 9.11 16.46 -6.54
C ALA A 145 8.80 14.96 -6.47
N SER A 146 8.22 14.49 -5.36
CA SER A 146 7.86 13.08 -5.21
C SER A 146 6.62 12.73 -6.04
N GLY A 147 6.83 12.05 -7.16
CA GLY A 147 5.77 11.53 -8.02
C GLY A 147 4.80 10.62 -7.27
N VAL A 148 5.30 9.72 -6.42
CA VAL A 148 4.43 8.82 -5.63
C VAL A 148 3.51 9.61 -4.69
N VAL A 149 4.04 10.63 -4.01
CA VAL A 149 3.24 11.52 -3.15
C VAL A 149 2.18 12.27 -3.96
N ALA A 150 2.51 12.71 -5.17
CA ALA A 150 1.54 13.36 -6.06
C ALA A 150 0.40 12.41 -6.49
N VAL A 151 0.71 11.14 -6.81
CA VAL A 151 -0.30 10.12 -7.13
C VAL A 151 -1.21 9.83 -5.94
N VAL A 152 -0.64 9.68 -4.74
CA VAL A 152 -1.42 9.44 -3.53
C VAL A 152 -2.34 10.63 -3.23
N ALA A 153 -1.82 11.85 -3.28
CA ALA A 153 -2.61 13.07 -3.04
C ALA A 153 -3.74 13.24 -4.08
N SER A 154 -3.48 12.99 -5.36
CA SER A 154 -4.50 13.04 -6.41
C SER A 154 -5.57 11.95 -6.25
N GLY A 155 -5.14 10.74 -5.90
CA GLY A 155 -6.02 9.62 -5.58
C GLY A 155 -6.95 9.90 -4.40
N ILE A 156 -6.48 10.56 -3.34
CA ILE A 156 -7.31 10.98 -2.19
C ILE A 156 -8.41 11.95 -2.64
N VAL A 157 -8.09 12.91 -3.51
CA VAL A 157 -9.07 13.88 -4.02
C VAL A 157 -10.17 13.19 -4.82
N VAL A 158 -9.80 12.28 -5.72
CA VAL A 158 -10.75 11.52 -6.54
C VAL A 158 -11.55 10.53 -5.70
N ALA A 159 -10.92 9.82 -4.77
CA ALA A 159 -11.59 8.92 -3.84
C ALA A 159 -12.67 9.65 -3.03
N ARG A 160 -12.35 10.82 -2.49
CA ARG A 160 -13.31 11.68 -1.78
C ARG A 160 -14.46 12.14 -2.68
N HIS A 161 -14.20 12.42 -3.95
CA HIS A 161 -15.24 12.75 -4.91
C HIS A 161 -16.17 11.57 -5.19
N GLY A 162 -15.61 10.38 -5.44
CA GLY A 162 -16.37 9.15 -5.66
C GLY A 162 -17.25 8.79 -4.46
N SER A 163 -16.69 8.78 -3.25
CA SER A 163 -17.45 8.51 -2.01
C SER A 163 -18.61 9.48 -1.77
N ARG A 164 -18.48 10.74 -2.18
CA ARG A 164 -19.54 11.76 -1.98
C ARG A 164 -20.64 11.71 -3.03
N THR A 165 -20.30 11.31 -4.25
CA THR A 165 -21.23 11.33 -5.38
C THR A 165 -21.84 9.95 -5.67
N GLY A 166 -21.32 8.89 -5.05
CA GLY A 166 -21.67 7.51 -5.39
C GLY A 166 -21.08 7.05 -6.72
N ARG A 167 -20.25 7.87 -7.38
CA ARG A 167 -19.56 7.56 -8.63
C ARG A 167 -18.23 6.85 -8.37
N LEU A 168 -17.61 6.29 -9.41
CA LEU A 168 -16.33 5.58 -9.30
C LEU A 168 -16.39 4.33 -8.38
N GLN A 169 -17.59 3.81 -8.14
CA GLN A 169 -17.83 2.55 -7.42
C GLN A 169 -18.36 1.45 -8.34
N GLY A 170 -18.35 1.69 -9.65
CA GLY A 170 -18.78 0.72 -10.65
C GLY A 170 -17.91 -0.54 -10.63
N THR A 171 -18.54 -1.68 -10.90
CA THR A 171 -17.87 -2.98 -11.00
C THR A 171 -16.80 -3.00 -12.08
N GLN A 172 -16.97 -2.23 -13.16
CA GLN A 172 -16.00 -2.14 -14.25
C GLN A 172 -14.69 -1.45 -13.81
N LEU A 173 -14.79 -0.29 -13.13
CA LEU A 173 -13.63 0.43 -12.62
C LEU A 173 -12.89 -0.40 -11.56
N HIS A 174 -13.63 -0.99 -10.62
CA HIS A 174 -13.03 -1.89 -9.61
C HIS A 174 -12.40 -3.12 -10.27
N GLY A 175 -13.06 -3.74 -11.23
CA GLY A 175 -12.55 -4.89 -11.96
C GLY A 175 -11.27 -4.56 -12.73
N PHE A 176 -11.26 -3.42 -13.42
CA PHE A 176 -10.09 -2.92 -14.13
C PHE A 176 -8.88 -2.72 -13.22
N TRP A 177 -9.05 -2.00 -12.10
CA TRP A 177 -7.95 -1.79 -11.15
C TRP A 177 -7.55 -3.07 -10.42
N SER A 178 -8.50 -3.97 -10.18
CA SER A 178 -8.18 -5.30 -9.62
C SER A 178 -7.28 -6.08 -10.57
N LEU A 179 -7.53 -6.04 -11.88
CA LEU A 179 -6.68 -6.71 -12.88
C LEU A 179 -5.27 -6.11 -12.96
N LEU A 180 -5.14 -4.78 -12.87
CA LEU A 180 -3.83 -4.12 -12.89
C LEU A 180 -3.01 -4.34 -11.62
N ALA A 181 -3.66 -4.64 -10.49
CA ALA A 181 -2.97 -4.88 -9.23
C ALA A 181 -2.43 -6.33 -9.08
N PHE A 182 -2.67 -7.21 -10.06
CA PHE A 182 -2.14 -8.58 -10.12
C PHE A 182 -0.86 -8.68 -10.95
#